data_AF-A0A258J122-F1
#
_entry.id   AF-A0A258J122-F1
#
_cell.length_a   1.000
_cell.length_b   1.000
_cell.length_c   1.000
_cell.angle_alpha   90.00
_cell.angle_beta   90.00
_cell.angle_gamma   90.00
#
_symmetry.space_group_name_H-M   'P 1'
#
loop_
_entity.id
_entity.type
_entity.pdbx_description
1 polymer ?
#
loop_
_entity_poly.entity_id
_entity_poly.type
_entity_poly.pdbx_seq_one_letter_code
_entity_poly.pdbx_strand_id
1 'polypeptide(L)' 'MSDIYLLLTADLAEEVRGPTVPGAALAPVLLADGVTFVLPASVLDDPAHAVRQPQLAACARRIVLPQEWPATDPALLD' A
#
# COMPACT_ATOMS: atom_id res chain seq x y z
N MET A 1 0.22 -14.75 9.52
CA MET A 1 1.13 -14.61 8.37
C MET A 1 1.68 -13.20 8.43
N SER A 2 3.00 -13.03 8.32
CA SER A 2 3.62 -11.70 8.31
C SER A 2 3.77 -11.28 6.86
N ASP A 3 2.81 -10.51 6.34
CA ASP A 3 2.83 -10.08 4.95
C ASP A 3 3.91 -9.00 4.74
N ILE A 4 4.63 -9.10 3.63
CA ILE A 4 5.63 -8.10 3.22
C ILE A 4 4.88 -6.97 2.51
N TYR A 5 5.20 -5.74 2.88
CA TYR A 5 4.64 -4.54 2.27
C TYR A 5 5.74 -3.72 1.60
N LEU A 6 5.37 -3.06 0.51
CA LEU A 6 6.12 -1.99 -0.13
C LEU A 6 5.92 -0.73 0.68
N LEU A 7 7.00 0.02 0.91
CA LEU A 7 6.97 1.32 1.56
C LEU A 7 7.03 2.41 0.51
N LEU A 8 6.05 3.30 0.55
CA LEU A 8 5.86 4.40 -0.38
C LEU A 8 6.00 5.73 0.37
N THR A 9 6.58 6.71 -0.32
CA THR A 9 6.45 8.12 0.06
C THR A 9 5.05 8.62 -0.26
N ALA A 10 4.65 9.76 0.31
CA ALA A 10 3.38 10.39 -0.02
C ALA A 10 3.24 10.68 -1.53
N ASP A 11 4.29 11.19 -2.17
CA ASP A 11 4.27 11.50 -3.61
C ASP A 11 4.06 10.24 -4.46
N LEU A 12 4.80 9.16 -4.14
CA LEU A 12 4.66 7.90 -4.86
C LEU A 12 3.30 7.25 -4.61
N ALA A 13 2.78 7.34 -3.39
CA ALA A 13 1.46 6.84 -3.05
C ALA A 13 0.37 7.53 -3.86
N GLU A 14 0.42 8.86 -3.99
CA GLU A 14 -0.51 9.62 -4.83
C GLU A 14 -0.34 9.30 -6.32
N GLU A 15 0.89 9.10 -6.80
CA GLU A 15 1.16 8.77 -8.20
C GLU A 15 0.56 7.41 -8.62
N VAL A 16 0.68 6.40 -7.76
CA VAL A 16 0.24 5.03 -8.05
C VAL A 16 -1.21 4.77 -7.66
N ARG A 17 -1.80 5.63 -6.81
CA ARG A 17 -3.17 5.48 -6.31
C ARG A 17 -4.18 5.50 -7.46
N GLY A 18 -5.19 4.64 -7.31
CA GLY A 18 -6.33 4.58 -8.21
C GLY A 18 -6.30 3.39 -9.17
N PRO A 19 -7.20 3.40 -10.17
CA PRO A 19 -7.39 2.27 -11.06
C PRO A 19 -6.16 1.97 -11.91
N THR A 20 -5.84 0.70 -12.07
CA THR A 20 -4.80 0.23 -13.02
C THR A 20 -5.43 -0.46 -14.23
N VAL A 21 -6.44 -1.28 -14.00
CA VAL A 21 -7.29 -1.93 -15.02
C VAL A 21 -8.74 -1.95 -14.53
N PRO A 22 -9.74 -2.19 -15.40
CA PRO A 22 -11.13 -2.31 -14.96
C PRO A 22 -11.27 -3.36 -13.84
N GLY A 23 -11.77 -2.95 -12.69
CA GLY A 23 -11.98 -3.81 -11.52
C GLY A 23 -10.78 -3.97 -10.58
N ALA A 24 -9.61 -3.36 -10.87
CA ALA A 24 -8.46 -3.36 -9.99
C ALA A 24 -7.91 -1.94 -9.78
N ALA A 25 -7.62 -1.60 -8.53
CA ALA A 25 -7.07 -0.31 -8.14
C ALA A 25 -6.05 -0.48 -7.03
N LEU A 26 -5.01 0.34 -7.06
CA LEU A 26 -4.08 0.45 -5.94
C LEU A 26 -4.62 1.46 -4.94
N ALA A 27 -4.71 1.03 -3.68
CA ALA A 27 -5.11 1.88 -2.57
C ALA A 27 -4.01 1.84 -1.49
N PRO A 28 -2.95 2.68 -1.61
CA PRO A 28 -1.94 2.78 -0.58
C PRO A 28 -2.56 3.22 0.74
N VAL A 29 -2.21 2.51 1.82
CA VAL A 29 -2.71 2.77 3.17
C VAL A 29 -1.65 3.55 3.95
N LEU A 30 -2.07 4.65 4.58
CA LEU A 30 -1.21 5.43 5.46
C LEU A 30 -1.07 4.70 6.81
N LEU A 31 0.17 4.51 7.27
CA LEU A 31 0.46 3.95 8.59
C LEU A 31 0.17 4.97 9.71
N ALA A 32 0.16 4.48 10.95
CA ALA A 32 -0.09 5.28 12.15
C ALA A 32 0.98 6.37 12.38
N ASP A 33 2.14 6.28 11.72
CA ASP A 33 3.18 7.32 11.75
C ASP A 33 2.77 8.60 10.98
N GLY A 34 1.70 8.54 10.18
CA GLY A 34 1.18 9.67 9.40
C GLY A 34 2.05 10.07 8.21
N VAL A 35 3.11 9.33 7.89
CA VAL A 35 4.07 9.67 6.82
C VAL A 35 4.36 8.54 5.86
N THR A 36 4.25 7.28 6.30
CA THR A 36 4.57 6.11 5.48
C THR A 36 3.31 5.52 4.89
N PHE A 37 3.30 5.36 3.56
CA PHE A 37 2.25 4.62 2.88
C PHE A 37 2.71 3.21 2.56
N VAL A 38 1.78 2.26 2.55
CA VAL A 38 2.07 0.86 2.25
C VAL A 38 1.13 0.26 1.22
N LEU A 39 1.69 -0.63 0.40
CA LEU A 39 0.96 -1.56 -0.47
C LEU A 39 1.44 -2.99 -0.21
N PRO A 40 0.58 -4.01 -0.34
CA PRO A 40 1.04 -5.41 -0.26
C PRO A 40 2.10 -5.69 -1.33
N ALA A 41 3.16 -6.43 -1.01
CA ALA A 41 4.19 -6.76 -1.99
C ALA A 41 3.66 -7.64 -3.15
N SER A 42 2.55 -8.34 -2.93
CA SER A 42 1.87 -9.16 -3.95
C SER A 42 1.42 -8.36 -5.18
N VAL A 43 1.28 -7.03 -5.07
CA VAL A 43 0.96 -6.18 -6.24
C VAL A 43 2.05 -6.20 -7.31
N LEU A 44 3.28 -6.58 -6.96
CA LEU A 44 4.38 -6.74 -7.93
C LEU A 44 4.23 -8.00 -8.78
N ASP A 45 3.54 -9.02 -8.28
CA ASP A 45 3.30 -10.27 -8.99
C ASP A 45 1.92 -10.27 -9.68
N ASP A 46 1.08 -9.27 -9.39
CA ASP A 46 -0.25 -9.14 -9.98
C ASP A 46 -0.16 -8.49 -11.38
N PRO A 47 -0.56 -9.21 -12.46
CA PRO A 47 -0.57 -8.66 -13.82
C PRO A 47 -1.52 -7.46 -13.96
N ALA A 48 -2.55 -7.33 -13.12
CA ALA A 48 -3.46 -6.20 -13.11
C ALA A 48 -2.76 -4.88 -12.77
N HIS A 49 -1.61 -4.93 -12.09
CA HIS A 49 -0.82 -3.78 -11.67
C HIS A 49 0.50 -3.64 -12.44
N ALA A 50 0.70 -4.40 -13.52
CA ALA A 50 1.92 -4.38 -14.34
C ALA A 50 2.33 -2.98 -14.79
N VAL A 51 1.37 -2.09 -15.08
CA VAL A 51 1.63 -0.70 -15.48
C VAL A 51 2.30 0.16 -14.38
N ARG A 52 2.18 -0.24 -13.11
CA ARG A 52 2.77 0.45 -11.94
C ARG A 52 3.99 -0.29 -11.37
N GLN A 53 4.28 -1.50 -11.84
CA GLN A 53 5.42 -2.29 -11.36
C GLN A 53 6.77 -1.56 -11.49
N PRO A 54 7.08 -0.83 -12.58
CA PRO A 54 8.37 -0.12 -12.68
C PRO A 54 8.59 0.89 -11.55
N GLN A 55 7.54 1.63 -11.16
CA GLN A 55 7.58 2.59 -10.06
C GLN A 55 7.68 1.88 -8.70
N LEU A 56 6.95 0.78 -8.52
CA LEU A 56 6.88 0.04 -7.26
C LEU A 56 8.08 -0.88 -7.01
N ALA A 57 8.78 -1.32 -8.06
CA ALA A 57 9.87 -2.28 -7.95
C ALA A 57 11.06 -1.73 -7.14
N ALA A 58 11.24 -0.40 -7.15
CA ALA A 58 12.30 0.30 -6.42
C ALA A 58 11.96 0.56 -4.94
N CYS A 59 10.73 0.30 -4.50
CA CYS A 59 10.33 0.52 -3.11
C CYS A 59 11.06 -0.42 -2.14
N ALA A 60 11.40 0.12 -0.96
CA ALA A 60 11.81 -0.71 0.17
C ALA A 60 10.68 -1.65 0.58
N ARG A 61 11.04 -2.84 1.06
CA ARG A 61 10.10 -3.90 1.45
C ARG A 61 10.37 -4.33 2.89
N ARG A 62 9.33 -4.40 3.72
CA ARG A 62 9.43 -5.00 5.06
C ARG A 62 8.10 -5.51 5.56
N ILE A 63 8.17 -6.25 6.66
CA ILE A 63 7.00 -6.58 7.47
C ILE A 63 6.51 -5.31 8.16
N VAL A 64 5.20 -5.10 8.15
CA VAL A 64 4.51 -4.06 8.93
C VAL A 64 3.83 -4.73 10.11
N LEU A 65 4.18 -4.30 11.32
CA LEU A 65 3.66 -4.87 12.57
C LEU A 65 2.22 -4.38 12.81
N PRO A 66 1.38 -5.16 13.53
CA PRO A 66 0.01 -4.77 13.84
C PRO A 66 -0.13 -3.38 14.46
N GLN A 67 0.80 -2.97 15.33
CA GLN A 67 0.76 -1.65 15.98
C GLN A 67 1.10 -0.46 15.06
N GLU A 68 1.60 -0.72 13.85
CA GLU A 68 1.94 0.34 12.88
C GLU A 68 0.75 0.68 11.99
N TRP A 69 -0.28 -0.15 11.98
CA TRP A 69 -1.53 0.17 11.29
C TRP A 69 -2.26 1.28 12.04
N PRO A 70 -2.95 2.19 11.31
CA PRO A 70 -3.80 3.17 11.97
C PRO A 70 -4.80 2.43 12.88
N ALA A 71 -4.95 2.90 14.11
CA ALA A 71 -5.97 2.36 14.99
C ALA A 71 -7.31 2.53 14.28
N THR A 72 -8.00 1.42 14.00
CA THR A 72 -9.40 1.49 13.56
C THR A 72 -10.15 2.18 14.69
N ASP A 73 -10.62 3.40 14.46
CA ASP A 73 -11.40 4.10 15.45
C ASP A 73 -12.67 3.27 15.74
N PRO A 74 -12.84 2.72 16.95
CA PRO A 74 -14.03 1.94 17.28
C PRO A 74 -15.31 2.78 17.19
N ALA A 75 -15.22 4.11 17.10
CA ALA A 75 -16.37 5.00 16.93
C ALA A 75 -17.00 4.99 15.50
N LEU A 76 -16.41 4.29 14.52
CA LEU A 76 -16.98 4.13 13.18
C LEU A 76 -17.91 2.90 13.06
N LEU A 77 -18.24 2.22 14.17
CA LEU A 77 -19.13 1.06 14.22
C LEU A 77 -20.51 1.34 14.85
N ASP A 78 -20.87 2.60 15.11
CA ASP A 78 -22.21 3.01 15.57
C ASP A 78 -23.15 3.42 14.42
#